data_AF-A0A7V9FGC0-F1
#
_entry.id   AF-A0A7V9FGC0-F1
#
_cell.length_a   1.000
_cell.length_b   1.000
_cell.length_c   1.000
_cell.angle_alpha   90.00
_cell.angle_beta   90.00
_cell.angle_gamma   90.00
#
_symmetry.space_group_name_H-M   'P 1'
#
loop_
_entity.id
_entity.type
_entity.pdbx_description
1 polymer ?
#
loop_
_entity_poly.entity_id
_entity_poly.type
_entity_poly.pdbx_seq_one_letter_code
_entity_poly.pdbx_strand_id
1 'polypeptide(L)'
;MDQERTRGSLALVIDDDPEARRSARALLEARGYDVVHASNGLAALELIQRLPESFRLVLTELDLQGLPGIAVIEALRLFRPDLPVLCLSGRRSAVFAGGCLEKPLRAGELDVHLGALQGGMPTRWDAVAPITDEHAIDRAKARYALGGDLVEAALELARGIPGDE
;
A
#
# COMPACT_ATOMS: atom_id res chain seq x y z
N MET A 1 -2.75 -5.40 -25.02
CA MET A 1 -2.75 -6.88 -25.05
C MET A 1 -2.61 -7.41 -23.63
N ASP A 2 -3.14 -6.68 -22.63
CA ASP A 2 -2.59 -6.68 -21.25
C ASP A 2 -3.61 -7.00 -20.16
N GLN A 3 -4.90 -7.12 -20.50
CA GLN A 3 -5.93 -7.55 -19.56
C GLN A 3 -5.78 -9.03 -19.12
N GLU A 4 -4.99 -9.84 -19.84
CA GLU A 4 -4.73 -11.24 -19.48
C GLU A 4 -3.75 -11.39 -18.30
N ARG A 5 -2.90 -10.40 -18.02
CA ARG A 5 -2.00 -10.45 -16.83
C ARG A 5 -2.70 -10.03 -15.54
N THR A 6 -3.74 -9.20 -15.63
CA THR A 6 -4.48 -8.68 -14.46
C THR A 6 -5.76 -9.45 -14.16
N ARG A 7 -6.33 -10.19 -15.12
CA ARG A 7 -7.53 -11.01 -14.91
C ARG A 7 -7.34 -12.00 -13.75
N GLY A 8 -8.17 -11.85 -12.71
CA GLY A 8 -8.13 -12.69 -11.50
C GLY A 8 -6.97 -12.35 -10.55
N SER A 9 -6.29 -11.22 -10.76
CA SER A 9 -5.32 -10.69 -9.78
C SER A 9 -6.06 -9.97 -8.66
N LEU A 10 -5.68 -10.24 -7.41
CA LEU A 10 -6.31 -9.63 -6.26
C LEU A 10 -5.65 -8.28 -5.92
N ALA A 11 -6.45 -7.22 -5.83
CA ALA A 11 -6.04 -5.92 -5.31
C ALA A 11 -6.61 -5.70 -3.91
N LEU A 12 -5.83 -5.11 -3.02
CA LEU A 12 -6.28 -4.65 -1.71
C LEU A 12 -6.45 -3.13 -1.72
N VAL A 13 -7.63 -2.65 -1.35
CA VAL A 13 -7.91 -1.22 -1.17
C VAL A 13 -8.05 -0.92 0.32
N ILE A 14 -7.24 0.00 0.83
CA ILE A 14 -7.17 0.42 2.23
C ILE A 14 -7.56 1.89 2.31
N ASP A 15 -8.73 2.16 2.86
CA ASP A 15 -9.27 3.52 2.99
C ASP A 15 -10.34 3.47 4.08
N ASP A 16 -10.43 4.45 4.97
CA ASP A 16 -11.48 4.49 5.99
C ASP A 16 -12.81 5.01 5.39
N ASP A 17 -12.77 5.76 4.29
CA ASP A 17 -13.94 6.27 3.58
C ASP A 17 -14.62 5.19 2.69
N PRO A 18 -15.87 4.78 3.00
CA PRO A 18 -16.60 3.80 2.19
C PRO A 18 -16.93 4.27 0.76
N GLU A 19 -17.05 5.57 0.50
CA GLU A 19 -17.28 6.11 -0.85
C GLU A 19 -16.02 6.01 -1.71
N ALA A 20 -14.87 6.39 -1.16
CA ALA A 20 -13.58 6.19 -1.81
C ALA A 20 -13.32 4.71 -2.11
N ARG A 21 -13.57 3.79 -1.15
CA ARG A 21 -13.44 2.33 -1.39
C ARG A 21 -14.31 1.84 -2.54
N ARG A 22 -15.58 2.24 -2.59
CA ARG A 22 -16.52 1.85 -3.66
C ARG A 22 -16.06 2.36 -5.03
N SER A 23 -15.58 3.61 -5.08
CA SER A 23 -15.08 4.22 -6.30
C SER A 23 -13.83 3.51 -6.82
N ALA A 24 -12.85 3.27 -5.94
CA ALA A 24 -11.63 2.53 -6.27
C ALA A 24 -11.93 1.10 -6.72
N ARG A 25 -12.86 0.41 -6.05
CA ARG A 25 -13.32 -0.93 -6.45
C ARG A 25 -13.82 -0.94 -7.89
N ALA A 26 -14.77 -0.06 -8.21
CA ALA A 26 -15.37 -0.01 -9.53
C ALA A 26 -14.32 0.21 -10.63
N LEU A 27 -13.33 1.09 -10.38
CA LEU A 27 -12.25 1.35 -11.31
C LEU A 27 -11.31 0.16 -11.48
N LEU A 28 -10.94 -0.53 -10.41
CA LEU A 28 -10.03 -1.69 -10.47
C LEU A 28 -10.71 -2.92 -11.10
N GLU A 29 -11.97 -3.18 -10.77
CA GLU A 29 -12.74 -4.30 -11.35
C GLU A 29 -12.95 -4.12 -12.85
N ALA A 30 -13.19 -2.88 -13.31
CA ALA A 30 -13.25 -2.56 -14.73
C ALA A 30 -11.95 -2.89 -15.49
N ARG A 31 -10.84 -3.13 -14.77
CA ARG A 31 -9.51 -3.47 -15.30
C ARG A 31 -9.10 -4.92 -15.02
N GLY A 32 -10.04 -5.73 -14.53
CA GLY A 32 -9.89 -7.18 -14.36
C GLY A 32 -9.33 -7.63 -13.01
N TYR A 33 -9.14 -6.72 -12.05
CA TYR A 33 -8.78 -7.09 -10.68
C TYR A 33 -9.99 -7.57 -9.90
N ASP A 34 -9.81 -8.60 -9.07
CA ASP A 34 -10.70 -8.84 -7.94
C ASP A 34 -10.28 -7.93 -6.79
N VAL A 35 -11.22 -7.40 -6.01
CA VAL A 35 -10.92 -6.38 -4.99
C VAL A 35 -11.34 -6.83 -3.60
N VAL A 36 -10.39 -6.78 -2.67
CA VAL A 36 -10.63 -6.90 -1.23
C VAL A 36 -10.48 -5.52 -0.59
N HIS A 37 -11.28 -5.25 0.44
CA HIS A 37 -11.26 -3.99 1.18
C HIS A 37 -10.78 -4.18 2.60
N ALA A 38 -10.01 -3.21 3.09
CA ALA A 38 -9.75 -2.99 4.50
C ALA A 38 -10.12 -1.55 4.86
N SER A 39 -10.74 -1.35 6.02
CA SER A 39 -11.14 -0.01 6.50
C SER A 39 -10.07 0.67 7.36
N ASN A 40 -8.96 -0.01 7.65
CA ASN A 40 -7.82 0.54 8.39
C ASN A 40 -6.55 -0.27 8.09
N GLY A 41 -5.39 0.27 8.49
CA GLY A 41 -4.10 -0.36 8.23
C GLY A 41 -3.90 -1.70 8.92
N LEU A 42 -4.39 -1.90 10.15
CA LEU A 42 -4.21 -3.17 10.88
C LEU A 42 -4.94 -4.32 10.18
N ALA A 43 -6.22 -4.12 9.86
CA ALA A 43 -7.01 -5.11 9.13
C ALA A 43 -6.40 -5.45 7.77
N ALA A 44 -5.80 -4.46 7.09
CA ALA A 44 -5.10 -4.69 5.84
C ALA A 44 -3.88 -5.61 6.01
N LEU A 45 -3.04 -5.35 7.01
CA LEU A 45 -1.85 -6.16 7.27
C LEU A 45 -2.23 -7.58 7.73
N GLU A 46 -3.26 -7.74 8.55
CA GLU A 46 -3.80 -9.06 8.92
C GLU A 46 -4.25 -9.86 7.68
N LEU A 47 -4.93 -9.20 6.73
CA LEU A 47 -5.32 -9.85 5.46
C LEU A 47 -4.10 -10.27 4.64
N ILE A 48 -3.08 -9.42 4.53
CA ILE A 48 -1.85 -9.72 3.80
C ILE A 48 -1.08 -10.88 4.45
N GLN A 49 -1.03 -10.93 5.79
CA GLN A 49 -0.41 -12.05 6.52
C GLN A 49 -1.16 -13.37 6.30
N ARG A 50 -2.51 -13.33 6.32
CA ARG A 50 -3.34 -14.53 6.15
C ARG A 50 -3.34 -15.08 4.72
N LEU A 51 -3.21 -14.20 3.73
CA LEU A 51 -3.20 -14.52 2.31
C LEU A 51 -1.89 -14.06 1.67
N PRO A 52 -0.75 -14.64 2.09
CA PRO A 52 0.54 -14.29 1.52
C PRO A 52 0.51 -14.54 0.02
N GLU A 53 1.18 -13.68 -0.75
CA GLU A 53 1.31 -13.78 -2.22
C GLU A 53 0.02 -13.63 -3.06
N SER A 54 -1.15 -13.56 -2.42
CA SER A 54 -2.44 -13.44 -3.14
C SER A 54 -2.64 -12.05 -3.75
N PHE A 55 -2.18 -11.01 -3.04
CA PHE A 55 -2.28 -9.63 -3.50
C PHE A 55 -1.20 -9.29 -4.53
N ARG A 56 -1.63 -8.66 -5.62
CA ARG A 56 -0.82 -8.18 -6.75
C ARG A 56 -0.71 -6.66 -6.79
N LEU A 57 -1.53 -5.96 -6.01
CA LEU A 57 -1.57 -4.52 -5.89
C LEU A 57 -2.16 -4.15 -4.53
N VAL A 58 -1.58 -3.14 -3.87
CA VAL A 58 -2.20 -2.46 -2.74
C VAL A 58 -2.44 -1.01 -3.13
N LEU A 59 -3.61 -0.50 -2.81
CA LEU A 59 -3.99 0.90 -2.96
C LEU A 59 -4.36 1.42 -1.57
N THR A 60 -3.58 2.33 -0.99
CA THR A 60 -3.77 2.77 0.40
C THR A 60 -3.89 4.28 0.52
N GLU A 61 -4.85 4.74 1.32
CA GLU A 61 -4.83 6.10 1.88
C GLU A 61 -3.69 6.22 2.89
N LEU A 62 -3.09 7.41 3.01
CA LEU A 62 -2.03 7.70 3.99
C LEU A 62 -2.62 8.07 5.35
N ASP A 63 -3.66 8.91 5.32
CA ASP A 63 -4.27 9.50 6.51
C ASP A 63 -5.35 8.59 7.10
N LEU A 64 -5.01 7.32 7.28
CA LEU A 64 -5.90 6.33 7.89
C LEU A 64 -6.05 6.57 9.39
N GLN A 65 -7.27 6.37 9.90
CA GLN A 65 -7.50 6.29 11.34
C GLN A 65 -6.79 5.07 11.95
N GLY A 66 -6.11 5.28 13.08
CA GLY A 66 -5.37 4.24 13.78
C GLY A 66 -3.98 4.06 13.20
N LEU A 67 -3.74 2.96 12.47
CA LEU A 67 -2.44 2.70 11.85
C LEU A 67 -2.33 3.47 10.52
N PRO A 68 -1.41 4.46 10.41
CA PRO A 68 -1.28 5.27 9.20
C PRO A 68 -0.87 4.44 7.98
N GLY A 69 -1.31 4.84 6.79
CA GLY A 69 -0.97 4.15 5.55
C GLY A 69 0.53 4.11 5.27
N ILE A 70 1.27 5.15 5.69
CA ILE A 70 2.74 5.14 5.57
C ILE A 70 3.39 4.02 6.39
N ALA A 71 2.87 3.70 7.58
CA ALA A 71 3.37 2.56 8.37
C ALA A 71 3.07 1.21 7.69
N VAL A 72 1.88 1.09 7.06
CA VAL A 72 1.53 -0.07 6.25
C VAL A 72 2.51 -0.24 5.08
N ILE A 73 2.78 0.83 4.35
CA ILE A 73 3.71 0.86 3.22
C ILE A 73 5.11 0.41 3.67
N GLU A 74 5.66 0.98 4.74
CA GLU A 74 6.97 0.59 5.26
C GLU A 74 7.01 -0.87 5.73
N ALA A 75 5.94 -1.37 6.36
CA ALA A 75 5.86 -2.78 6.70
C ALA A 75 5.85 -3.64 5.42
N LEU A 76 5.12 -3.26 4.37
CA LEU A 76 5.15 -3.98 3.11
C LEU A 76 6.51 -3.89 2.40
N ARG A 77 7.27 -2.80 2.55
CA ARG A 77 8.67 -2.70 2.07
C ARG A 77 9.55 -3.77 2.67
N LEU A 78 9.42 -3.98 3.98
CA LEU A 78 10.24 -4.92 4.71
C LEU A 78 9.88 -6.39 4.40
N PHE A 79 8.60 -6.68 4.18
CA PHE A 79 8.10 -8.07 4.11
C PHE A 79 7.67 -8.52 2.71
N ARG A 80 7.26 -7.59 1.85
CA ARG A 80 6.76 -7.83 0.48
C ARG A 80 7.31 -6.79 -0.49
N PRO A 81 8.65 -6.66 -0.64
CA PRO A 81 9.26 -5.64 -1.51
C PRO A 81 8.88 -5.78 -2.99
N ASP A 82 8.36 -6.91 -3.43
CA ASP A 82 7.90 -7.08 -4.81
C ASP A 82 6.42 -6.70 -5.01
N LEU A 83 5.68 -6.42 -3.94
CA LEU A 83 4.26 -6.07 -4.00
C LEU A 83 4.10 -4.58 -4.37
N PRO A 84 3.51 -4.25 -5.53
CA PRO A 84 3.24 -2.87 -5.88
C PRO A 84 2.27 -2.22 -4.90
N VAL A 85 2.62 -1.02 -4.43
CA VAL A 85 1.76 -0.19 -3.59
C VAL A 85 1.58 1.18 -4.22
N LEU A 86 0.33 1.57 -4.41
CA LEU A 86 -0.08 2.90 -4.85
C LEU A 86 -0.69 3.64 -3.66
N CYS A 87 -0.30 4.90 -3.52
CA CYS A 87 -0.89 5.79 -2.54
C CYS A 87 -2.11 6.48 -3.14
N LEU A 88 -3.19 6.61 -2.38
CA LEU A 88 -4.29 7.55 -2.62
C LEU A 88 -4.16 8.66 -1.59
N SER A 89 -4.06 9.92 -2.00
CA SER A 89 -4.08 10.99 -1.01
C SER A 89 -4.64 12.28 -1.60
N GLY A 90 -5.33 13.05 -0.76
CA GLY A 90 -5.68 14.45 -1.05
C GLY A 90 -4.50 15.40 -0.88
N ARG A 91 -3.39 14.95 -0.26
CA ARG A 91 -2.16 15.72 -0.08
C ARG A 91 -1.12 15.26 -1.09
N ARG A 92 -0.55 16.18 -1.86
CA ARG A 92 0.64 15.89 -2.69
C ARG A 92 1.82 15.62 -1.79
N SER A 93 2.15 14.35 -1.58
CA SER A 93 3.40 13.94 -0.96
C SER A 93 4.31 13.35 -2.03
N ALA A 94 5.51 13.92 -2.17
CA ALA A 94 6.51 13.59 -3.20
C ALA A 94 7.21 12.24 -2.99
N VAL A 95 6.68 11.38 -2.12
CA VAL A 95 7.46 10.37 -1.39
C VAL A 95 6.90 8.98 -1.65
N PHE A 96 6.67 8.58 -2.92
CA PHE A 96 6.18 7.21 -3.22
C PHE A 96 6.74 6.63 -4.52
N ALA A 97 7.37 5.44 -4.43
CA ALA A 97 8.01 4.74 -5.54
C ALA A 97 7.01 4.13 -6.55
N GLY A 98 5.76 3.88 -6.13
CA GLY A 98 4.66 3.47 -7.01
C GLY A 98 3.87 4.65 -7.60
N GLY A 99 4.07 5.85 -7.07
CA GLY A 99 3.26 7.04 -7.36
C GLY A 99 2.12 7.25 -6.36
N CYS A 100 1.58 8.48 -6.38
CA CYS A 100 0.46 8.91 -5.55
C CYS A 100 -0.66 9.42 -6.46
N LEU A 101 -1.87 8.94 -6.19
CA LEU A 101 -3.09 9.26 -6.92
C LEU A 101 -3.89 10.28 -6.12
N GLU A 102 -4.41 11.32 -6.79
CA GLU A 102 -5.19 12.35 -6.11
C GLU A 102 -6.63 11.88 -5.86
N LYS A 103 -7.17 12.25 -4.69
CA LYS A 103 -8.60 12.11 -4.43
C LYS A 103 -9.37 13.32 -5.01
N PRO A 104 -10.53 13.12 -5.66
CA PRO A 104 -11.19 11.84 -5.92
C PRO A 104 -10.48 11.06 -7.04
N LEU A 105 -10.30 9.75 -6.84
CA LEU A 105 -9.56 8.89 -7.76
C LEU A 105 -10.19 8.91 -9.16
N ARG A 106 -9.37 9.27 -10.16
CA ARG A 106 -9.79 9.34 -11.57
C ARG A 106 -9.27 8.15 -12.35
N ALA A 107 -10.10 7.66 -13.27
CA ALA A 107 -9.77 6.54 -14.15
C ALA A 107 -8.43 6.73 -14.89
N GLY A 108 -8.24 7.90 -15.52
CA GLY A 108 -7.03 8.18 -16.31
C GLY A 108 -5.75 8.22 -15.48
N GLU A 109 -5.81 8.71 -14.23
CA GLU A 109 -4.64 8.70 -13.34
C GLU A 109 -4.27 7.28 -12.91
N LEU A 110 -5.28 6.47 -12.59
CA LEU A 110 -5.08 5.05 -12.28
C LEU A 110 -4.48 4.30 -13.47
N ASP A 111 -4.95 4.55 -14.69
CA ASP A 111 -4.44 3.92 -15.92
C ASP A 111 -2.95 4.19 -16.13
N VAL A 112 -2.51 5.44 -15.95
CA VAL A 112 -1.11 5.83 -16.09
C VAL A 112 -0.23 5.03 -15.12
N HIS A 113 -0.64 4.93 -13.86
CA HIS A 113 0.13 4.24 -12.83
C HIS A 113 0.13 2.72 -13.03
N LEU A 114 -1.01 2.12 -13.37
CA LEU A 114 -1.07 0.69 -13.68
C LEU A 114 -0.23 0.33 -14.91
N GLY A 115 -0.24 1.18 -15.94
CA GLY A 115 0.62 1.00 -17.12
C GLY A 115 2.11 1.07 -16.76
N ALA A 116 2.50 1.98 -15.88
CA ALA A 116 3.89 2.08 -15.41
C ALA A 116 4.34 0.81 -14.66
N LEU A 117 3.47 0.26 -13.79
CA LEU A 117 3.75 -0.99 -13.07
C LEU A 117 3.92 -2.20 -14.02
N GLN A 118 3.19 -2.22 -15.15
CA GLN A 118 3.29 -3.29 -16.15
C GLN A 118 4.55 -3.19 -17.01
N GLY A 119 5.11 -1.99 -17.18
CA GLY A 119 6.30 -1.71 -17.99
C GLY A 119 7.63 -2.19 -17.39
N GLY A 120 7.61 -2.92 -16.26
CA GLY A 120 8.82 -3.38 -15.58
C GLY A 120 9.55 -2.26 -14.84
N MET A 121 8.85 -1.18 -14.49
CA MET A 121 9.40 -0.18 -13.59
C MET A 121 9.83 -0.90 -12.31
N PRO A 122 11.10 -0.79 -11.89
CA PRO A 122 11.51 -1.45 -10.68
C PRO A 122 10.61 -0.91 -9.58
N THR A 123 9.94 -1.81 -8.85
CA THR A 123 9.34 -1.55 -7.53
C THR A 123 10.42 -1.16 -6.52
N ARG A 124 11.53 -0.54 -6.95
CA ARG A 124 12.62 -0.08 -6.11
C ARG A 124 12.11 1.10 -5.33
N TRP A 125 11.66 0.74 -4.14
CA TRP A 125 11.39 1.60 -3.01
C TRP A 125 12.57 2.55 -2.68
N ASP A 126 13.75 2.36 -3.26
CA ASP A 126 14.99 3.13 -3.07
C ASP A 126 14.84 4.67 -3.17
N ALA A 127 13.78 5.21 -3.77
CA ALA A 127 13.57 6.65 -3.95
C ALA A 127 12.69 7.34 -2.88
N VAL A 128 12.17 6.59 -1.91
CA VAL A 128 11.25 7.11 -0.88
C VAL A 128 12.01 7.31 0.42
N ALA A 129 12.10 8.56 0.89
CA ALA A 129 12.65 8.88 2.20
C ALA A 129 11.96 8.02 3.27
N PRO A 130 12.71 7.23 4.06
CA PRO A 130 12.12 6.40 5.10
C PRO A 130 11.38 7.26 6.13
N ILE A 131 10.46 6.64 6.88
CA ILE A 131 9.96 7.21 8.13
C ILE A 131 11.18 7.69 8.94
N THR A 132 11.09 8.89 9.49
CA THR A 132 12.21 9.67 10.05
C THR A 132 12.97 9.01 11.22
N ASP A 133 12.54 7.83 11.70
CA ASP A 133 13.24 7.03 12.70
C ASP A 133 13.83 5.74 12.08
N GLU A 134 15.07 5.84 11.60
CA GLU A 134 15.88 4.71 11.10
C GLU A 134 15.98 3.57 12.13
N HIS A 135 16.01 3.90 13.43
CA HIS A 135 16.09 2.89 14.48
C HIS A 135 14.77 2.12 14.62
N ALA A 136 13.61 2.72 14.34
CA ALA A 136 12.33 1.99 14.33
C ALA A 136 12.32 0.90 13.25
N ILE A 137 12.84 1.21 12.07
CA ILE A 137 12.97 0.27 10.95
C ILE A 137 13.90 -0.89 11.35
N ASP A 138 15.05 -0.60 11.95
CA ASP A 138 16.00 -1.65 12.35
C ASP A 138 15.48 -2.53 13.47
N ARG A 139 14.77 -1.96 14.45
CA ARG A 139 14.07 -2.74 15.48
C ARG A 139 13.01 -3.65 14.87
N ALA A 140 12.21 -3.16 13.93
CA ALA A 140 11.21 -3.95 13.23
C ALA A 140 11.85 -5.12 12.47
N LYS A 141 12.95 -4.89 11.74
CA LYS A 141 13.72 -5.94 11.06
C LYS A 141 14.27 -6.99 12.03
N ALA A 142 14.82 -6.56 13.17
CA ALA A 142 15.35 -7.48 14.18
C ALA A 142 14.25 -8.36 14.78
N ARG A 143 13.08 -7.77 15.11
CA ARG A 143 11.91 -8.53 15.59
C ARG A 143 11.38 -9.50 14.53
N TYR A 144 11.38 -9.09 13.26
CA TYR A 144 11.04 -9.95 12.13
C TYR A 144 11.96 -11.19 12.06
N ALA A 145 13.28 -10.99 12.11
CA ALA A 145 14.26 -12.08 12.08
C ALA A 145 14.07 -13.08 13.24
N LEU A 146 13.36 -12.70 14.30
CA LEU A 146 13.12 -13.50 15.50
C LEU A 146 11.68 -14.03 15.63
N GLY A 147 10.75 -13.72 14.71
CA GLY A 147 9.35 -14.12 14.86
C GLY A 147 8.34 -13.74 13.76
N GLY A 148 8.72 -12.96 12.75
CA GLY A 148 7.98 -12.93 11.48
C GLY A 148 6.66 -12.13 11.38
N ASP A 149 6.22 -11.39 12.40
CA ASP A 149 4.89 -10.75 12.39
C ASP A 149 4.88 -9.35 11.72
N LEU A 150 4.15 -9.23 10.62
CA LEU A 150 3.99 -7.99 9.83
C LEU A 150 3.25 -6.89 10.59
N VAL A 151 2.26 -7.24 11.42
CA VAL A 151 1.45 -6.28 12.18
C VAL A 151 2.29 -5.65 13.28
N GLU A 152 3.07 -6.45 14.01
CA GLU A 152 3.98 -5.94 15.04
C GLU A 152 5.04 -5.00 14.46
N ALA A 153 5.60 -5.34 13.29
CA ALA A 153 6.53 -4.46 12.61
C ALA A 153 5.90 -3.12 12.23
N ALA A 154 4.68 -3.13 11.70
CA ALA A 154 3.97 -1.90 11.36
C ALA A 154 3.63 -1.03 12.58
N LEU A 155 3.25 -1.65 13.69
CA LEU A 155 3.00 -0.94 14.95
C LEU A 155 4.26 -0.28 15.50
N GLU A 156 5.42 -0.93 15.41
CA GLU A 156 6.70 -0.32 15.79
C GLU A 156 7.07 0.85 14.87
N LEU A 157 6.87 0.70 13.56
CA LEU A 157 7.10 1.76 12.58
C LEU A 157 6.21 2.99 12.82
N ALA A 158 4.95 2.77 13.21
CA ALA A 158 4.01 3.85 13.47
C ALA A 158 4.40 4.75 14.66
N ARG A 159 5.17 4.24 15.63
CA ARG A 159 5.65 5.02 16.77
C ARG A 159 6.69 6.08 16.39
N GLY A 160 7.36 5.90 15.24
CA GLY A 160 8.38 6.83 14.74
C GLY A 160 7.84 7.89 13.77
N ILE A 161 6.55 7.85 13.44
CA ILE A 161 5.92 8.85 12.59
C ILE A 161 5.60 10.06 13.47
N PRO A 162 6.15 11.26 13.19
CA PRO A 162 5.73 12.46 13.90
C PRO A 162 4.22 12.64 13.70
N GLY A 163 3.49 12.82 14.81
CA GLY A 163 2.09 13.23 14.70
C GLY A 163 2.05 14.56 13.94
N ASP A 164 1.14 14.68 12.99
CA ASP A 164 0.78 15.99 12.42
C ASP A 164 0.13 16.80 13.58
N GLU A 165 0.96 17.49 14.38
CA GLU A 165 0.53 18.59 15.27
C GLU A 165 0.24 19.86 14.47
#